data_AF-A0A519GZ20-F1
#
_entry.id   AF-A0A519GZ20-F1
#
_cell.length_a   1.000
_cell.length_b   1.000
_cell.length_c   1.000
_cell.angle_alpha   90.00
_cell.angle_beta   90.00
_cell.angle_gamma   90.00
#
_symmetry.space_group_name_H-M   'P 1'
#
loop_
_entity.id
_entity.type
_entity.pdbx_description
1 polymer ?
#
loop_
_entity_poly.entity_id
_entity_poly.type
_entity_poly.pdbx_seq_one_letter_code
_entity_poly.pdbx_strand_id
1 'polypeptide(L)'
;VEMVLGLPTDDVAELWELRITNLSGRARRVSVVPYFPIGYMSWMNQSAEWRADLGGIVASSVTPYQKVADHFKNLHLKDKTYFLCERAPDAWEARQSAFEGEGGLHNPSALQAEQLACGDARYETPAACVQYRLDLQPAQSQTYRFLFGPALDNAEIAQMRATYLSETGFSSAREAYAAYINSGGGCLRIRTPDADFDNFVNHWLPRQVFYHGDVNRLSTDPQTRNYLQDNLGMAYIAPAVTRRALLHALGQQAANGSMPDGILLIEGAELKYINQVPHTDHCVWLPVCLQAYLDETADFALLDVDVAGTTVAERIDRAMAWLQHDRDARGLSFIAQGDWCDPMNMVGYKGRGVS
;
A
#
# COMPACT_ATOMS: atom_id res chain seq x y z
N VAL A 1 14.19 -16.65 18.96
CA VAL A 1 14.04 -15.28 18.44
C VAL A 1 12.59 -15.14 18.05
N GLU A 2 11.93 -14.09 18.51
CA GLU A 2 10.56 -13.75 18.12
C GLU A 2 10.63 -12.38 17.44
N MET A 3 9.92 -12.22 16.32
CA MET A 3 9.90 -10.98 15.54
C MET A 3 8.46 -10.69 15.14
N VAL A 4 8.03 -9.45 15.36
CA VAL A 4 6.67 -8.98 15.04
C VAL A 4 6.79 -7.72 14.20
N LEU A 5 6.07 -7.69 13.08
CA LEU A 5 5.85 -6.50 12.26
C LEU A 5 4.43 -6.02 12.47
N GLY A 6 4.27 -4.73 12.77
CA GLY A 6 3.00 -4.02 12.76
C GLY A 6 3.05 -2.80 11.84
N LEU A 7 1.87 -2.31 11.47
CA LEU A 7 1.67 -1.04 10.77
C LEU A 7 0.69 -0.19 11.58
N PRO A 8 0.86 1.14 11.64
CA PRO A 8 -0.21 2.02 12.09
C PRO A 8 -1.26 2.15 10.98
N THR A 9 -2.45 2.62 11.32
CA THR A 9 -3.57 2.71 10.37
C THR A 9 -3.36 3.83 9.34
N ASP A 10 -2.85 4.99 9.77
CA ASP A 10 -2.90 6.23 8.97
C ASP A 10 -1.52 6.75 8.53
N ASP A 11 -0.43 6.28 9.16
CA ASP A 11 0.93 6.71 8.86
C ASP A 11 1.73 5.62 8.13
N VAL A 12 2.72 6.03 7.33
CA VAL A 12 3.60 5.09 6.62
C VAL A 12 4.81 4.75 7.47
N ALA A 13 4.70 3.70 8.28
CA ALA A 13 5.82 3.15 9.05
C ALA A 13 5.66 1.66 9.33
N GLU A 14 6.79 0.97 9.39
CA GLU A 14 6.89 -0.38 9.90
C GLU A 14 7.33 -0.36 11.36
N LEU A 15 6.56 -1.02 12.23
CA LEU A 15 6.81 -1.17 13.66
C LEU A 15 7.38 -2.56 13.91
N TRP A 16 8.69 -2.66 14.13
CA TRP A 16 9.39 -3.92 14.33
C TRP A 16 9.70 -4.15 15.79
N GLU A 17 9.20 -5.25 16.36
CA GLU A 17 9.58 -5.72 17.69
C GLU A 17 10.38 -7.02 17.59
N LEU A 18 11.55 -7.06 18.23
CA LEU A 18 12.45 -8.19 18.27
C LEU A 18 12.68 -8.63 19.71
N ARG A 19 12.35 -9.87 20.03
CA ARG A 19 12.62 -10.48 21.34
C ARG A 19 13.63 -11.62 21.23
N ILE A 20 14.66 -11.53 22.06
CA ILE A 20 15.76 -12.50 22.13
C ILE A 20 15.75 -13.17 23.50
N THR A 21 15.60 -14.48 23.50
CA THR A 21 15.51 -15.30 24.72
C THR A 21 16.62 -16.35 24.75
N ASN A 22 17.35 -16.44 25.86
CA ASN A 22 18.37 -17.47 26.04
C ASN A 22 17.76 -18.79 26.54
N LEU A 23 17.65 -19.76 25.64
CA LEU A 23 17.11 -21.10 25.94
C LEU A 23 18.18 -22.16 26.24
N SER A 24 19.46 -21.77 26.32
CA SER A 24 20.58 -22.72 26.35
C SER A 24 20.92 -23.30 27.74
N GLY A 25 20.26 -22.85 28.81
CA GLY A 25 20.53 -23.30 30.19
C GLY A 25 21.83 -22.77 30.81
N ARG A 26 22.62 -21.96 30.07
CA ARG A 26 23.85 -21.30 30.57
C ARG A 26 23.92 -19.86 30.08
N ALA A 27 24.77 -19.03 30.69
CA ALA A 27 24.99 -17.66 30.22
C ALA A 27 25.53 -17.65 28.77
N ARG A 28 25.05 -16.69 27.97
CA ARG A 28 25.43 -16.51 26.56
C ARG A 28 25.78 -15.07 26.26
N ARG A 29 26.89 -14.87 25.55
CA ARG A 29 27.22 -13.63 24.86
C ARG A 29 26.83 -13.76 23.40
N VAL A 30 26.00 -12.84 22.91
CA VAL A 30 25.54 -12.83 21.52
C VAL A 30 25.54 -11.41 20.97
N SER A 31 25.99 -11.25 19.73
CA SER A 31 25.74 -10.04 18.95
C SER A 31 24.44 -10.21 18.18
N VAL A 32 23.54 -9.24 18.27
CA VAL A 32 22.28 -9.19 17.52
C VAL A 32 22.39 -8.01 16.57
N VAL A 33 22.25 -8.28 15.28
CA VAL A 33 22.52 -7.31 14.22
C VAL A 33 21.35 -7.20 13.25
N PRO A 34 20.33 -6.34 13.54
CA PRO A 34 19.32 -6.00 12.56
C PRO A 34 19.97 -5.41 11.30
N TYR A 35 19.57 -5.93 10.14
CA TYR A 35 20.06 -5.50 8.82
C TYR A 35 18.87 -5.23 7.90
N PHE A 36 18.68 -3.95 7.59
CA PHE A 36 17.64 -3.43 6.70
C PHE A 36 18.34 -2.81 5.49
N PRO A 37 18.54 -3.56 4.39
CA PRO A 37 19.14 -2.99 3.18
C PRO A 37 18.21 -1.91 2.62
N ILE A 38 18.72 -0.69 2.46
CA ILE A 38 17.98 0.41 1.83
C ILE A 38 18.11 0.33 0.31
N GLY A 39 19.27 -0.15 -0.16
CA GLY A 39 19.52 -0.39 -1.57
C GLY A 39 19.85 0.90 -2.33
N TYR A 40 19.97 0.76 -3.64
CA TYR A 40 20.37 1.88 -4.50
C TYR A 40 19.22 2.90 -4.61
N MET A 41 19.37 4.04 -3.95
CA MET A 41 18.29 5.03 -3.88
C MET A 41 18.23 5.90 -5.13
N SER A 42 19.38 6.41 -5.58
CA SER A 42 19.43 7.37 -6.68
C SER A 42 20.83 7.53 -7.25
N TRP A 43 20.90 7.67 -8.58
CA TRP A 43 22.11 8.03 -9.29
C TRP A 43 22.43 9.54 -9.19
N MET A 44 21.47 10.39 -8.86
CA MET A 44 21.72 11.83 -8.70
C MET A 44 22.38 12.13 -7.36
N ASN A 45 21.85 11.58 -6.27
CA ASN A 45 22.39 11.75 -4.93
C ASN A 45 21.84 10.67 -4.00
N GLN A 46 22.71 10.02 -3.23
CA GLN A 46 22.34 9.13 -2.14
C GLN A 46 23.39 9.18 -1.02
N SER A 47 22.95 9.00 0.22
CA SER A 47 23.82 8.97 1.40
C SER A 47 23.08 8.33 2.58
N ALA A 48 23.82 7.91 3.59
CA ALA A 48 23.26 7.54 4.89
C ALA A 48 24.29 7.75 6.01
N GLU A 49 23.80 8.14 7.18
CA GLU A 49 24.63 8.33 8.37
C GLU A 49 23.84 8.01 9.64
N TRP A 50 24.56 7.74 10.73
CA TRP A 50 23.96 7.68 12.05
C TRP A 50 23.62 9.07 12.58
N ARG A 51 22.37 9.24 13.02
CA ARG A 51 21.84 10.49 13.57
C ARG A 51 21.47 10.27 15.03
N ALA A 52 22.39 10.60 15.92
CA ALA A 52 22.20 10.45 17.37
C ALA A 52 21.02 11.28 17.89
N ASP A 53 20.75 12.45 17.29
CA ASP A 53 19.63 13.33 17.62
C ASP A 53 18.26 12.72 17.25
N LEU A 54 18.22 11.84 16.25
CA LEU A 54 17.02 11.11 15.83
C LEU A 54 17.00 9.66 16.37
N GLY A 55 18.12 9.20 16.90
CA GLY A 55 18.32 7.86 17.45
C GLY A 55 18.21 6.75 16.41
N GLY A 56 18.84 6.93 15.24
CA GLY A 56 18.78 5.96 14.15
C GLY A 56 19.69 6.27 12.97
N ILE A 57 19.70 5.38 11.98
CA ILE A 57 20.32 5.63 10.67
C ILE A 57 19.30 6.37 9.80
N VAL A 58 19.75 7.43 9.13
CA VAL A 58 18.94 8.18 8.18
C VAL A 58 19.64 8.19 6.84
N ALA A 59 19.01 7.55 5.86
CA ALA A 59 19.39 7.67 4.47
C ALA A 59 18.65 8.83 3.82
N SER A 60 19.29 9.46 2.83
CA SER A 60 18.75 10.59 2.09
C SER A 60 19.12 10.44 0.63
N SER A 61 18.19 10.76 -0.26
CA SER A 61 18.43 10.79 -1.69
C SER A 61 17.79 12.01 -2.34
N VAL A 62 17.98 12.14 -3.65
CA VAL A 62 17.16 12.99 -4.50
C VAL A 62 16.59 12.10 -5.60
N THR A 63 15.27 11.94 -5.65
CA THR A 63 14.59 11.19 -6.71
C THR A 63 14.99 11.76 -8.07
N PRO A 64 15.53 10.96 -9.00
CA PRO A 64 16.05 11.49 -10.25
C PRO A 64 15.01 12.18 -11.14
N TYR A 65 15.39 13.29 -11.74
CA TYR A 65 14.59 13.99 -12.75
C TYR A 65 15.49 14.77 -13.72
N GLN A 66 14.91 15.21 -14.84
CA GLN A 66 15.60 16.06 -15.82
C GLN A 66 14.81 17.35 -16.12
N LYS A 67 13.47 17.28 -16.14
CA LYS A 67 12.63 18.43 -16.44
C LYS A 67 12.45 19.29 -15.19
N VAL A 68 12.54 20.60 -15.34
CA VAL A 68 12.31 21.54 -14.23
C VAL A 68 10.89 21.42 -13.62
N ALA A 69 9.90 21.00 -14.40
CA ALA A 69 8.55 20.77 -13.88
C ALA A 69 8.52 19.63 -12.84
N ASP A 70 9.33 18.59 -13.01
CA ASP A 70 9.41 17.46 -12.10
C ASP A 70 10.03 17.85 -10.77
N HIS A 71 10.92 18.86 -10.74
CA HIS A 71 11.42 19.43 -9.48
C HIS A 71 10.27 19.88 -8.59
N PHE A 72 9.35 20.67 -9.13
CA PHE A 72 8.20 21.20 -8.37
C PHE A 72 7.20 20.11 -8.01
N LYS A 73 6.99 19.12 -8.89
CA LYS A 73 6.14 17.96 -8.62
C LYS A 73 6.68 17.10 -7.47
N ASN A 74 8.00 17.00 -7.36
CA ASN A 74 8.67 16.09 -6.44
C ASN A 74 9.01 16.71 -5.07
N LEU A 75 8.70 17.99 -4.83
CA LEU A 75 9.04 18.70 -3.58
C LEU A 75 8.52 18.02 -2.31
N HIS A 76 7.47 17.22 -2.43
CA HIS A 76 6.80 16.56 -1.31
C HIS A 76 7.09 15.05 -1.24
N LEU A 77 8.02 14.55 -2.06
CA LEU A 77 8.47 13.16 -1.96
C LEU A 77 9.24 12.95 -0.66
N LYS A 78 8.98 11.80 -0.02
CA LYS A 78 9.66 11.37 1.20
C LYS A 78 10.99 10.68 0.86
N ASP A 79 11.93 11.44 0.30
CA ASP A 79 13.23 10.95 -0.22
C ASP A 79 14.24 10.56 0.88
N LYS A 80 13.85 10.61 2.15
CA LYS A 80 14.61 10.03 3.27
C LYS A 80 14.03 8.67 3.66
N THR A 81 14.90 7.77 4.06
CA THR A 81 14.52 6.50 4.70
C THR A 81 15.15 6.45 6.07
N TYR A 82 14.37 6.24 7.12
CA TYR A 82 14.87 6.12 8.48
C TYR A 82 14.82 4.67 8.96
N PHE A 83 15.80 4.31 9.78
CA PHE A 83 15.78 3.12 10.64
C PHE A 83 16.11 3.57 12.07
N LEU A 84 15.08 3.69 12.90
CA LEU A 84 15.20 4.24 14.25
C LEU A 84 15.24 3.14 15.29
N CYS A 85 16.02 3.36 16.34
CA CYS A 85 16.20 2.45 17.45
C CYS A 85 15.60 3.03 18.74
N GLU A 86 14.74 2.28 19.42
CA GLU A 86 14.23 2.68 20.75
C GLU A 86 15.40 2.79 21.73
N ARG A 87 16.30 1.80 21.70
CA ARG A 87 17.53 1.72 22.49
C ARG A 87 18.73 2.00 21.60
N ALA A 88 19.63 2.86 22.04
CA ALA A 88 20.88 3.13 21.33
C ALA A 88 21.67 1.81 21.14
N PRO A 89 22.14 1.50 19.92
CA PRO A 89 22.99 0.34 19.66
C PRO A 89 24.43 0.58 20.11
N ASP A 90 25.20 -0.50 20.22
CA ASP A 90 26.64 -0.44 20.52
C ASP A 90 27.46 0.03 19.31
N ALA A 91 26.99 -0.26 18.09
CA ALA A 91 27.62 0.14 16.83
C ALA A 91 26.61 0.15 15.68
N TRP A 92 27.02 0.71 14.54
CA TRP A 92 26.22 0.73 13.31
C TRP A 92 27.09 0.55 12.07
N GLU A 93 26.45 0.34 10.93
CA GLU A 93 27.06 0.43 9.60
C GLU A 93 26.00 0.92 8.62
N ALA A 94 26.26 2.05 7.96
CA ALA A 94 25.34 2.65 7.01
C ALA A 94 25.73 2.39 5.54
N ARG A 95 26.88 1.76 5.28
CA ARG A 95 27.37 1.43 3.93
C ARG A 95 27.22 -0.06 3.64
N GLN A 96 26.42 -0.39 2.63
CA GLN A 96 26.12 -1.78 2.27
C GLN A 96 27.38 -2.59 1.92
N SER A 97 28.28 -2.02 1.10
CA SER A 97 29.50 -2.73 0.69
C SER A 97 30.47 -2.99 1.85
N ALA A 98 30.54 -2.10 2.85
CA ALA A 98 31.36 -2.31 4.04
C ALA A 98 30.77 -3.37 4.97
N PHE A 99 29.44 -3.43 5.07
CA PHE A 99 28.76 -4.48 5.81
C PHE A 99 29.05 -5.87 5.22
N GLU A 100 28.81 -6.02 3.92
CA GLU A 100 28.95 -7.30 3.20
C GLU A 100 30.41 -7.74 3.06
N GLY A 101 31.28 -6.87 2.55
CA GLY A 101 32.65 -7.20 2.17
C GLY A 101 32.73 -8.42 1.25
N GLU A 102 33.86 -9.13 1.27
CA GLU A 102 34.08 -10.35 0.48
C GLU A 102 33.21 -11.53 0.93
N GLY A 103 32.68 -11.47 2.16
CA GLY A 103 31.82 -12.51 2.71
C GLY A 103 30.39 -12.49 2.19
N GLY A 104 29.97 -11.39 1.57
CA GLY A 104 28.61 -11.17 1.08
C GLY A 104 27.57 -11.28 2.20
N LEU A 105 26.30 -11.44 1.83
CA LEU A 105 25.21 -11.64 2.81
C LEU A 105 25.30 -12.96 3.58
N HIS A 106 26.02 -13.96 3.06
CA HIS A 106 26.12 -15.26 3.70
C HIS A 106 27.03 -15.23 4.95
N ASN A 107 28.14 -14.49 4.90
CA ASN A 107 29.05 -14.32 6.03
C ASN A 107 29.65 -12.91 6.05
N PRO A 108 28.83 -11.86 6.28
CA PRO A 108 29.24 -10.47 6.09
C PRO A 108 30.55 -10.16 6.82
N SER A 109 31.50 -9.56 6.11
CA SER A 109 32.83 -9.26 6.66
C SER A 109 32.75 -8.40 7.92
N ALA A 110 31.79 -7.48 8.00
CA ALA A 110 31.59 -6.65 9.20
C ALA A 110 31.18 -7.47 10.45
N LEU A 111 30.57 -8.65 10.29
CA LEU A 111 30.19 -9.54 11.39
C LEU A 111 31.33 -10.46 11.86
N GLN A 112 32.44 -10.49 11.11
CA GLN A 112 33.65 -11.23 11.52
C GLN A 112 34.50 -10.42 12.51
N ALA A 113 34.32 -9.10 12.56
CA ALA A 113 34.89 -8.24 13.58
C ALA A 113 34.07 -8.27 14.88
N GLU A 114 34.66 -7.85 16.00
CA GLU A 114 33.94 -7.77 17.28
C GLU A 114 32.82 -6.72 17.24
N GLN A 115 33.05 -5.62 16.53
CA GLN A 115 32.15 -4.47 16.45
C GLN A 115 32.06 -3.95 15.02
N LEU A 116 30.87 -3.47 14.62
CA LEU A 116 30.70 -2.74 13.36
C LEU A 116 31.54 -1.46 13.36
N ALA A 117 31.96 -1.01 12.17
CA ALA A 117 32.92 0.07 12.02
C ALA A 117 32.33 1.49 12.18
N CYS A 118 31.01 1.61 12.37
CA CYS A 118 30.31 2.90 12.43
C CYS A 118 30.45 3.74 11.14
N GLY A 119 30.50 3.06 9.99
CA GLY A 119 30.67 3.70 8.68
C GLY A 119 29.42 4.45 8.22
N ASP A 120 29.65 5.54 7.49
CA ASP A 120 28.64 6.30 6.74
C ASP A 120 28.72 5.98 5.24
N ALA A 121 27.60 6.09 4.54
CA ALA A 121 27.55 6.04 3.08
C ALA A 121 27.57 7.46 2.48
N ARG A 122 28.55 7.75 1.61
CA ARG A 122 28.70 9.06 0.94
C ARG A 122 28.70 8.86 -0.57
N TYR A 123 27.55 9.07 -1.23
CA TYR A 123 27.34 8.69 -2.64
C TYR A 123 27.60 7.20 -2.91
N GLU A 124 27.34 6.38 -1.90
CA GLU A 124 27.47 4.92 -1.90
C GLU A 124 26.10 4.32 -1.55
N THR A 125 25.88 3.06 -1.93
CA THR A 125 24.64 2.35 -1.62
C THR A 125 24.45 2.23 -0.09
N PRO A 126 23.39 2.82 0.47
CA PRO A 126 23.15 2.79 1.90
C PRO A 126 22.55 1.46 2.39
N ALA A 127 22.79 1.17 3.66
CA ALA A 127 22.11 0.15 4.45
C ALA A 127 21.77 0.70 5.82
N ALA A 128 20.86 0.05 6.54
CA ALA A 128 20.64 0.30 7.95
C ALA A 128 21.01 -0.95 8.74
N CYS A 129 22.21 -0.92 9.34
CA CYS A 129 22.71 -2.00 10.17
C CYS A 129 23.10 -1.48 11.55
N VAL A 130 22.60 -2.11 12.62
CA VAL A 130 22.96 -1.76 14.00
C VAL A 130 23.36 -3.01 14.78
N GLN A 131 24.20 -2.87 15.78
CA GLN A 131 24.68 -3.99 16.60
C GLN A 131 24.33 -3.81 18.06
N TYR A 132 23.79 -4.87 18.67
CA TYR A 132 23.61 -5.00 20.11
C TYR A 132 24.41 -6.17 20.64
N ARG A 133 25.23 -5.95 21.67
CA ARG A 133 26.02 -6.99 22.35
C ARG A 133 25.34 -7.36 23.66
N LEU A 134 24.84 -8.59 23.74
CA LEU A 134 24.00 -9.04 24.85
C LEU A 134 24.74 -10.05 25.71
N ASP A 135 24.74 -9.81 27.02
CA ASP A 135 25.02 -10.82 28.04
C ASP A 135 23.67 -11.34 28.58
N LEU A 136 23.27 -12.55 28.15
CA LEU A 136 21.99 -13.16 28.53
C LEU A 136 22.19 -14.30 29.53
N GLN A 137 21.60 -14.16 30.72
CA GLN A 137 21.48 -15.24 31.70
C GLN A 137 20.51 -16.34 31.22
N PRO A 138 20.56 -17.56 31.77
CA PRO A 138 19.60 -18.61 31.43
C PRO A 138 18.14 -18.11 31.55
N ALA A 139 17.32 -18.39 30.55
CA ALA A 139 15.92 -17.94 30.42
C ALA A 139 15.69 -16.41 30.34
N GLN A 140 16.73 -15.58 30.38
CA GLN A 140 16.58 -14.14 30.23
C GLN A 140 16.07 -13.79 28.82
N SER A 141 15.14 -12.85 28.76
CA SER A 141 14.64 -12.22 27.53
C SER A 141 15.02 -10.74 27.47
N GLN A 142 15.34 -10.23 26.29
CA GLN A 142 15.42 -8.79 26.02
C GLN A 142 14.63 -8.44 24.75
N THR A 143 13.95 -7.30 24.77
CA THR A 143 13.13 -6.78 23.66
C THR A 143 13.74 -5.49 23.11
N TYR A 144 13.73 -5.38 21.78
CA TYR A 144 14.18 -4.23 21.00
C TYR A 144 13.08 -3.81 20.04
N ARG A 145 12.87 -2.49 19.92
CA ARG A 145 11.90 -1.92 18.97
C ARG A 145 12.59 -1.03 17.96
N PHE A 146 12.12 -1.10 16.73
CA PHE A 146 12.61 -0.32 15.61
C PHE A 146 11.45 0.26 14.80
N LEU A 147 11.67 1.45 14.25
CA LEU A 147 10.80 2.02 13.22
C LEU A 147 11.56 2.08 11.90
N PHE A 148 10.91 1.65 10.82
CA PHE A 148 11.44 1.77 9.48
C PHE A 148 10.41 2.43 8.56
N GLY A 149 10.82 3.42 7.78
CA GLY A 149 9.88 4.12 6.91
C GLY A 149 10.47 5.30 6.15
N PRO A 150 9.67 5.89 5.24
CA PRO A 150 10.04 7.06 4.49
C PRO A 150 9.74 8.34 5.30
N ALA A 151 10.48 9.42 5.05
CA ALA A 151 10.19 10.75 5.61
C ALA A 151 10.56 11.86 4.62
N LEU A 152 9.83 12.97 4.70
CA LEU A 152 10.12 14.21 3.98
C LEU A 152 11.38 14.87 4.54
N ASP A 153 11.45 14.99 5.87
CA ASP A 153 12.52 15.70 6.55
C ASP A 153 12.80 15.13 7.96
N ASN A 154 13.75 15.74 8.67
CA ASN A 154 14.12 15.31 10.02
C ASN A 154 13.01 15.56 11.05
N ALA A 155 12.14 16.55 10.83
CA ALA A 155 11.06 16.87 11.75
C ALA A 155 9.99 15.77 11.72
N GLU A 156 9.67 15.27 10.53
CA GLU A 156 8.82 14.10 10.36
C GLU A 156 9.42 12.86 11.05
N ILE A 157 10.72 12.60 10.88
CA ILE A 157 11.39 11.47 11.56
C ILE A 157 11.25 11.58 13.08
N ALA A 158 11.48 12.77 13.65
CA ALA A 158 11.34 13.01 15.08
C ALA A 158 9.90 12.81 15.57
N GLN A 159 8.91 13.25 14.77
CA GLN A 159 7.50 13.06 15.07
C GLN A 159 7.13 11.57 15.06
N MET A 160 7.51 10.82 14.02
CA MET A 160 7.26 9.38 13.92
C MET A 160 7.87 8.61 15.08
N ARG A 161 9.09 8.97 15.48
CA ARG A 161 9.74 8.42 16.68
C ARG A 161 8.90 8.66 17.94
N ALA A 162 8.50 9.91 18.18
CA ALA A 162 7.79 10.31 19.39
C ALA A 162 6.41 9.64 19.49
N THR A 163 5.71 9.51 18.36
CA THR A 163 4.40 8.86 18.31
C THR A 163 4.50 7.36 18.54
N TYR A 164 5.39 6.67 17.82
CA TYR A 164 5.32 5.21 17.70
C TYR A 164 6.42 4.45 18.44
N LEU A 165 7.66 4.95 18.56
CA LEU A 165 8.81 4.14 18.99
C LEU A 165 8.89 3.95 20.51
N SER A 166 7.91 3.25 21.06
CA SER A 166 7.84 2.82 22.46
C SER A 166 6.87 1.63 22.58
N GLU A 167 6.89 0.92 23.70
CA GLU A 167 5.89 -0.13 23.99
C GLU A 167 4.46 0.41 23.92
N THR A 168 4.20 1.58 24.51
CA THR A 168 2.87 2.20 24.49
C THR A 168 2.45 2.62 23.09
N GLY A 169 3.39 3.14 22.29
CA GLY A 169 3.15 3.49 20.89
C GLY A 169 2.81 2.26 20.04
N PHE A 170 3.54 1.16 20.23
CA PHE A 170 3.29 -0.09 19.52
C PHE A 170 1.97 -0.74 19.92
N SER A 171 1.65 -0.78 21.23
CA SER A 171 0.38 -1.35 21.68
C SER A 171 -0.81 -0.54 21.16
N SER A 172 -0.75 0.80 21.25
CA SER A 172 -1.79 1.69 20.73
C SER A 172 -2.00 1.51 19.23
N ALA A 173 -0.91 1.44 18.45
CA ALA A 173 -0.99 1.22 17.00
C ALA A 173 -1.60 -0.15 16.66
N ARG A 174 -1.20 -1.21 17.38
CA ARG A 174 -1.75 -2.56 17.20
C ARG A 174 -3.24 -2.63 17.54
N GLU A 175 -3.66 -1.98 18.62
CA GLU A 175 -5.08 -1.91 19.03
C GLU A 175 -5.91 -1.14 17.99
N ALA A 176 -5.42 0.01 17.53
CA ALA A 176 -6.08 0.80 16.49
C ALA A 176 -6.18 0.02 15.16
N TYR A 177 -5.10 -0.65 14.74
CA TYR A 177 -5.11 -1.46 13.53
C TYR A 177 -6.03 -2.68 13.66
N ALA A 178 -6.07 -3.34 14.83
CA ALA A 178 -7.02 -4.43 15.09
C ALA A 178 -8.46 -3.93 15.02
N ALA A 179 -8.76 -2.75 15.57
CA ALA A 179 -10.09 -2.13 15.45
C ALA A 179 -10.44 -1.81 13.99
N TYR A 180 -9.48 -1.31 13.20
CA TYR A 180 -9.63 -1.08 11.76
C TYR A 180 -9.94 -2.36 10.99
N ILE A 181 -9.17 -3.44 11.20
CA ILE A 181 -9.45 -4.73 10.55
C ILE A 181 -10.81 -5.29 10.97
N ASN A 182 -11.18 -5.14 12.25
CA ASN A 182 -12.48 -5.60 12.75
C ASN A 182 -13.66 -4.80 12.18
N SER A 183 -13.48 -3.52 11.82
CA SER A 183 -14.52 -2.73 11.15
C SER A 183 -14.82 -3.26 9.73
N GLY A 184 -13.85 -3.94 9.12
CA GLY A 184 -13.97 -4.65 7.84
C GLY A 184 -14.42 -6.12 7.95
N GLY A 185 -14.98 -6.56 9.09
CA GLY A 185 -15.30 -7.96 9.37
C GLY A 185 -16.39 -8.59 8.48
N GLY A 186 -17.11 -7.78 7.70
CA GLY A 186 -18.19 -8.23 6.82
C GLY A 186 -19.47 -8.67 7.56
N CYS A 187 -20.44 -9.18 6.80
CA CYS A 187 -21.77 -9.50 7.30
C CYS A 187 -22.07 -11.01 7.48
N LEU A 188 -21.12 -11.89 7.13
CA LEU A 188 -21.35 -13.34 7.12
C LEU A 188 -20.35 -14.09 7.98
N ARG A 189 -20.85 -15.04 8.78
CA ARG A 189 -20.05 -16.07 9.44
C ARG A 189 -20.72 -17.43 9.24
N ILE A 190 -19.94 -18.40 8.78
CA ILE A 190 -20.43 -19.74 8.45
C ILE A 190 -19.90 -20.80 9.40
N ARG A 191 -20.66 -21.88 9.54
CA ARG A 191 -20.21 -23.13 10.12
C ARG A 191 -20.70 -24.28 9.24
N THR A 192 -19.78 -24.92 8.55
CA THR A 192 -20.07 -25.99 7.59
C THR A 192 -19.36 -27.29 8.03
N PRO A 193 -19.60 -28.41 7.32
CA PRO A 193 -18.80 -29.62 7.54
C PRO A 193 -17.32 -29.47 7.12
N ASP A 194 -16.95 -28.40 6.41
CA ASP A 194 -15.59 -28.11 5.97
C ASP A 194 -14.98 -26.97 6.80
N ALA A 195 -14.10 -27.32 7.73
CA ALA A 195 -13.47 -26.36 8.64
C ALA A 195 -12.46 -25.43 7.93
N ASP A 196 -11.86 -25.86 6.82
CA ASP A 196 -10.91 -25.04 6.07
C ASP A 196 -11.66 -23.96 5.28
N PHE A 197 -12.80 -24.33 4.70
CA PHE A 197 -13.71 -23.36 4.07
C PHE A 197 -14.25 -22.35 5.08
N ASP A 198 -14.68 -22.81 6.27
CA ASP A 198 -15.10 -21.92 7.36
C ASP A 198 -14.00 -20.96 7.76
N ASN A 199 -12.76 -21.45 7.89
CA ASN A 199 -11.61 -20.61 8.24
C ASN A 199 -11.35 -19.53 7.18
N PHE A 200 -11.38 -19.89 5.88
CA PHE A 200 -11.22 -18.93 4.78
C PHE A 200 -12.31 -17.85 4.80
N VAL A 201 -13.57 -18.26 4.82
CA VAL A 201 -14.73 -17.34 4.74
C VAL A 201 -14.81 -16.45 5.97
N ASN A 202 -14.57 -16.99 7.17
CA ASN A 202 -14.77 -16.24 8.41
C ASN A 202 -13.60 -15.31 8.78
N HIS A 203 -12.39 -15.54 8.26
CA HIS A 203 -11.18 -14.83 8.73
C HIS A 203 -10.38 -14.14 7.63
N TRP A 204 -10.44 -14.62 6.39
CA TRP A 204 -9.54 -14.14 5.33
C TRP A 204 -10.27 -13.40 4.22
N LEU A 205 -11.42 -13.92 3.78
CA LEU A 205 -12.18 -13.33 2.68
C LEU A 205 -12.65 -11.89 2.97
N PRO A 206 -13.26 -11.55 4.13
CA PRO A 206 -13.74 -10.19 4.39
C PRO A 206 -12.58 -9.19 4.44
N ARG A 207 -11.44 -9.58 5.04
CA ARG A 207 -10.23 -8.75 5.09
C ARG A 207 -9.71 -8.43 3.68
N GLN A 208 -9.70 -9.42 2.78
CA GLN A 208 -9.25 -9.20 1.41
C GLN A 208 -10.20 -8.26 0.66
N VAL A 209 -11.51 -8.46 0.77
CA VAL A 209 -12.50 -7.56 0.14
C VAL A 209 -12.38 -6.14 0.71
N PHE A 210 -12.23 -6.01 2.02
CA PHE A 210 -12.07 -4.72 2.70
C PHE A 210 -10.88 -3.93 2.16
N TYR A 211 -9.71 -4.56 2.02
CA TYR A 211 -8.53 -3.91 1.43
C TYR A 211 -8.82 -3.31 0.05
N HIS A 212 -9.52 -4.04 -0.82
CA HIS A 212 -9.74 -3.59 -2.19
C HIS A 212 -10.59 -2.31 -2.24
N GLY A 213 -11.70 -2.26 -1.51
CA GLY A 213 -12.59 -1.10 -1.55
C GLY A 213 -12.18 0.06 -0.65
N ASP A 214 -11.52 -0.22 0.47
CA ASP A 214 -11.11 0.82 1.43
C ASP A 214 -9.95 1.67 0.91
N VAL A 215 -8.92 1.03 0.32
CA VAL A 215 -7.74 1.74 -0.20
C VAL A 215 -7.62 1.73 -1.72
N ASN A 216 -8.59 1.18 -2.44
CA ASN A 216 -8.67 1.19 -3.92
C ASN A 216 -7.35 0.76 -4.59
N ARG A 217 -6.76 -0.32 -4.05
CA ARG A 217 -5.49 -0.93 -4.47
C ARG A 217 -4.28 0.02 -4.44
N LEU A 218 -4.36 1.09 -3.64
CA LEU A 218 -3.32 2.11 -3.51
C LEU A 218 -2.96 2.79 -4.84
N SER A 219 -3.94 2.94 -5.74
CA SER A 219 -3.81 3.72 -6.98
C SER A 219 -4.58 5.04 -6.88
N THR A 220 -4.06 6.09 -7.53
CA THR A 220 -4.76 7.38 -7.66
C THR A 220 -5.73 7.42 -8.83
N ASP A 221 -5.69 6.42 -9.71
CA ASP A 221 -6.55 6.23 -10.87
C ASP A 221 -6.93 4.74 -11.06
N PRO A 222 -7.61 4.09 -10.10
CA PRO A 222 -8.09 2.73 -10.31
C PRO A 222 -8.85 2.60 -11.64
N GLN A 223 -8.59 1.51 -12.39
CA GLN A 223 -9.37 1.18 -13.58
C GLN A 223 -10.86 1.18 -13.21
N THR A 224 -11.72 1.76 -14.04
CA THR A 224 -13.13 2.00 -13.66
C THR A 224 -13.86 0.74 -13.24
N ARG A 225 -13.64 -0.38 -13.94
CA ARG A 225 -14.19 -1.69 -13.55
C ARG A 225 -13.69 -2.18 -12.21
N ASN A 226 -12.38 -2.05 -11.93
CA ASN A 226 -11.80 -2.45 -10.65
C ASN A 226 -12.42 -1.62 -9.53
N TYR A 227 -12.52 -0.30 -9.72
CA TYR A 227 -13.15 0.60 -8.76
C TYR A 227 -14.59 0.17 -8.44
N LEU A 228 -15.40 -0.10 -9.47
CA LEU A 228 -16.80 -0.50 -9.28
C LEU A 228 -16.95 -1.90 -8.68
N GLN A 229 -16.15 -2.88 -9.09
CA GLN A 229 -16.21 -4.25 -8.56
C GLN A 229 -15.66 -4.37 -7.13
N ASP A 230 -14.58 -3.64 -6.82
CA ASP A 230 -14.02 -3.60 -5.46
C ASP A 230 -15.03 -2.95 -4.51
N ASN A 231 -15.67 -1.85 -4.94
CA ASN A 231 -16.72 -1.19 -4.17
C ASN A 231 -18.05 -1.95 -4.17
N LEU A 232 -18.32 -2.84 -5.13
CA LEU A 232 -19.42 -3.80 -5.03
C LEU A 232 -19.23 -4.67 -3.80
N GLY A 233 -18.01 -5.21 -3.58
CA GLY A 233 -17.70 -6.01 -2.39
C GLY A 233 -17.95 -5.25 -1.08
N MET A 234 -17.72 -3.93 -1.07
CA MET A 234 -17.98 -3.07 0.08
C MET A 234 -19.46 -2.92 0.43
N ALA A 235 -20.40 -3.29 -0.46
CA ALA A 235 -21.83 -3.30 -0.11
C ALA A 235 -22.11 -4.24 1.07
N TYR A 236 -21.34 -5.33 1.19
CA TYR A 236 -21.46 -6.34 2.23
C TYR A 236 -20.53 -6.10 3.44
N ILE A 237 -19.79 -4.98 3.46
CA ILE A 237 -18.85 -4.63 4.54
C ILE A 237 -19.20 -3.26 5.12
N ALA A 238 -19.14 -2.22 4.29
CA ALA A 238 -19.46 -0.85 4.67
C ALA A 238 -20.20 -0.16 3.50
N PRO A 239 -21.52 -0.42 3.31
CA PRO A 239 -22.24 0.04 2.12
C PRO A 239 -22.21 1.56 1.87
N ALA A 240 -22.00 2.37 2.91
CA ALA A 240 -21.77 3.81 2.76
C ALA A 240 -20.53 4.14 1.88
N VAL A 241 -19.52 3.26 1.85
CA VAL A 241 -18.35 3.36 0.97
C VAL A 241 -18.79 3.13 -0.48
N THR A 242 -19.52 2.05 -0.77
CA THR A 242 -20.09 1.77 -2.10
C THR A 242 -20.94 2.91 -2.61
N ARG A 243 -21.81 3.47 -1.76
CA ARG A 243 -22.65 4.63 -2.09
C ARG A 243 -21.81 5.81 -2.55
N ARG A 244 -20.76 6.17 -1.80
CA ARG A 244 -19.84 7.26 -2.16
C ARG A 244 -19.09 6.96 -3.45
N ALA A 245 -18.66 5.71 -3.65
CA ALA A 245 -17.94 5.29 -4.85
C ALA A 245 -18.81 5.40 -6.11
N LEU A 246 -20.08 4.97 -6.06
CA LEU A 246 -21.01 5.13 -7.18
C LEU A 246 -21.19 6.61 -7.54
N LEU A 247 -21.38 7.48 -6.55
CA LEU A 247 -21.51 8.93 -6.77
C LEU A 247 -20.22 9.53 -7.35
N HIS A 248 -19.05 9.14 -6.83
CA HIS A 248 -17.74 9.62 -7.29
C HIS A 248 -17.45 9.20 -8.73
N ALA A 249 -17.71 7.94 -9.07
CA ALA A 249 -17.54 7.43 -10.43
C ALA A 249 -18.49 8.14 -11.41
N LEU A 250 -19.78 8.24 -11.08
CA LEU A 250 -20.77 8.92 -11.92
C LEU A 250 -20.49 10.42 -12.09
N GLY A 251 -19.82 11.04 -11.12
CA GLY A 251 -19.32 12.42 -11.22
C GLY A 251 -18.29 12.64 -12.33
N GLN A 252 -17.62 11.56 -12.78
CA GLN A 252 -16.62 11.59 -13.85
C GLN A 252 -17.15 11.04 -15.18
N GLN A 253 -18.42 10.67 -15.25
CA GLN A 253 -19.05 10.22 -16.50
C GLN A 253 -19.10 11.36 -17.53
N ALA A 254 -18.72 11.05 -18.77
CA ALA A 254 -18.77 12.01 -19.87
C ALA A 254 -20.21 12.34 -20.30
N ALA A 255 -20.39 13.48 -20.96
CA ALA A 255 -21.72 13.98 -21.35
C ALA A 255 -22.47 13.07 -22.35
N ASN A 256 -21.74 12.27 -23.15
CA ASN A 256 -22.29 11.26 -24.07
C ASN A 256 -22.72 9.95 -23.35
N GLY A 257 -22.53 9.84 -22.03
CA GLY A 257 -22.88 8.67 -21.23
C GLY A 257 -21.75 7.67 -21.02
N SER A 258 -20.62 7.79 -21.73
CA SER A 258 -19.48 6.89 -21.55
C SER A 258 -18.78 7.12 -20.21
N MET A 259 -18.33 6.03 -19.59
CA MET A 259 -17.43 6.09 -18.44
C MET A 259 -15.96 6.15 -18.91
N PRO A 260 -15.09 6.90 -18.22
CA PRO A 260 -13.65 6.90 -18.51
C PRO A 260 -13.01 5.55 -18.17
N ASP A 261 -11.83 5.27 -18.72
CA ASP A 261 -11.09 4.03 -18.45
C ASP A 261 -10.61 3.88 -16.99
N GLY A 262 -10.38 5.00 -16.31
CA GLY A 262 -10.06 5.03 -14.88
C GLY A 262 -10.79 6.16 -14.14
N ILE A 263 -10.94 5.99 -12.83
CA ILE A 263 -11.57 6.96 -11.93
C ILE A 263 -10.47 7.69 -11.15
N LEU A 264 -10.38 9.01 -11.29
CA LEU A 264 -9.41 9.80 -10.56
C LEU A 264 -9.86 10.00 -9.11
N LEU A 265 -9.06 9.59 -8.13
CA LEU A 265 -9.41 9.71 -6.69
C LEU A 265 -8.91 10.99 -6.04
N ILE A 266 -7.93 11.66 -6.67
CA ILE A 266 -7.28 12.84 -6.13
C ILE A 266 -7.22 13.91 -7.24
N GLU A 267 -7.43 15.16 -6.87
CA GLU A 267 -7.26 16.29 -7.78
C GLU A 267 -5.84 16.31 -8.36
N GLY A 268 -5.72 16.54 -9.67
CA GLY A 268 -4.44 16.55 -10.38
C GLY A 268 -3.86 15.16 -10.68
N ALA A 269 -4.54 14.07 -10.32
CA ALA A 269 -4.19 12.74 -10.80
C ALA A 269 -4.41 12.61 -12.31
N GLU A 270 -3.66 11.72 -12.95
CA GLU A 270 -3.74 11.42 -14.38
C GLU A 270 -3.97 9.92 -14.58
N LEU A 271 -4.62 9.58 -15.69
CA LEU A 271 -4.72 8.20 -16.16
C LEU A 271 -3.32 7.69 -16.55
N LYS A 272 -2.92 6.55 -16.00
CA LYS A 272 -1.61 5.93 -16.18
C LYS A 272 -1.73 4.54 -16.78
N TYR A 273 -0.66 4.11 -17.43
CA TYR A 273 -0.53 2.73 -17.95
C TYR A 273 -1.73 2.32 -18.82
N ILE A 274 -2.40 1.22 -18.49
CA ILE A 274 -3.48 0.65 -19.28
C ILE A 274 -4.72 1.55 -19.37
N ASN A 275 -4.93 2.46 -18.41
CA ASN A 275 -6.00 3.46 -18.48
C ASN A 275 -5.81 4.48 -19.62
N GLN A 276 -4.64 4.51 -20.26
CA GLN A 276 -4.38 5.34 -21.45
C GLN A 276 -4.70 4.60 -22.76
N VAL A 277 -5.02 3.31 -22.68
CA VAL A 277 -5.37 2.45 -23.82
C VAL A 277 -6.89 2.30 -23.84
N PRO A 278 -7.58 2.61 -24.95
CA PRO A 278 -9.04 2.68 -24.98
C PRO A 278 -9.70 1.30 -24.88
N HIS A 279 -10.42 1.08 -23.78
CA HIS A 279 -11.26 -0.08 -23.52
C HIS A 279 -12.75 0.32 -23.53
N THR A 280 -13.63 -0.68 -23.61
CA THR A 280 -15.04 -0.46 -23.99
C THR A 280 -16.07 -0.98 -22.98
N ASP A 281 -15.67 -1.70 -21.94
CA ASP A 281 -16.59 -2.37 -21.02
C ASP A 281 -17.03 -1.51 -19.82
N HIS A 282 -16.47 -0.33 -19.61
CA HIS A 282 -16.60 0.45 -18.36
C HIS A 282 -18.03 0.65 -17.85
N CYS A 283 -18.96 1.00 -18.75
CA CYS A 283 -20.35 1.29 -18.39
C CYS A 283 -21.12 0.06 -17.89
N VAL A 284 -20.71 -1.17 -18.26
CA VAL A 284 -21.46 -2.39 -17.92
C VAL A 284 -21.41 -2.70 -16.43
N TRP A 285 -20.37 -2.23 -15.74
CA TRP A 285 -20.14 -2.47 -14.31
C TRP A 285 -21.01 -1.61 -13.40
N LEU A 286 -21.56 -0.50 -13.90
CA LEU A 286 -22.44 0.38 -13.13
C LEU A 286 -23.72 -0.32 -12.65
N PRO A 287 -24.58 -0.90 -13.51
CA PRO A 287 -25.78 -1.60 -13.04
C PRO A 287 -25.44 -2.87 -12.26
N VAL A 288 -24.34 -3.56 -12.57
CA VAL A 288 -23.90 -4.75 -11.82
C VAL A 288 -23.56 -4.39 -10.36
N CYS A 289 -22.81 -3.30 -10.15
CA CYS A 289 -22.50 -2.79 -8.82
C CYS A 289 -23.75 -2.24 -8.11
N LEU A 290 -24.55 -1.44 -8.82
CA LEU A 290 -25.76 -0.82 -8.28
C LEU A 290 -26.78 -1.85 -7.82
N GLN A 291 -26.99 -2.93 -8.57
CA GLN A 291 -27.92 -4.00 -8.20
C GLN A 291 -27.56 -4.62 -6.85
N ALA A 292 -26.29 -5.02 -6.67
CA ALA A 292 -25.82 -5.59 -5.41
C ALA A 292 -25.98 -4.61 -4.24
N TYR A 293 -25.69 -3.31 -4.46
CA TYR A 293 -25.89 -2.27 -3.46
C TYR A 293 -27.35 -2.10 -3.07
N LEU A 294 -28.25 -1.99 -4.05
CA LEU A 294 -29.68 -1.79 -3.80
C LEU A 294 -30.33 -3.01 -3.14
N ASP A 295 -29.95 -4.22 -3.55
CA ASP A 295 -30.46 -5.46 -2.96
C ASP A 295 -30.06 -5.58 -1.48
N GLU A 296 -28.83 -5.19 -1.14
CA GLU A 296 -28.34 -5.26 0.24
C GLU A 296 -28.91 -4.14 1.13
N THR A 297 -29.10 -2.93 0.59
CA THR A 297 -29.37 -1.72 1.41
C THR A 297 -30.79 -1.18 1.30
N ALA A 298 -31.51 -1.50 0.22
CA ALA A 298 -32.75 -0.86 -0.19
C ALA A 298 -32.67 0.69 -0.30
N ASP A 299 -31.47 1.28 -0.45
CA ASP A 299 -31.27 2.73 -0.62
C ASP A 299 -31.61 3.19 -2.05
N PHE A 300 -32.88 3.03 -2.44
CA PHE A 300 -33.39 3.52 -3.73
C PHE A 300 -33.35 5.04 -3.84
N ALA A 301 -33.31 5.76 -2.71
CA ALA A 301 -33.15 7.21 -2.69
C ALA A 301 -31.81 7.67 -3.31
N LEU A 302 -30.81 6.78 -3.43
CA LEU A 302 -29.60 7.04 -4.20
C LEU A 302 -29.92 7.44 -5.65
N LEU A 303 -30.95 6.86 -6.27
CA LEU A 303 -31.30 7.09 -7.66
C LEU A 303 -31.72 8.54 -7.93
N ASP A 304 -32.27 9.23 -6.92
CA ASP A 304 -32.73 10.62 -7.00
C ASP A 304 -31.62 11.64 -6.69
N VAL A 305 -30.42 11.21 -6.30
CA VAL A 305 -29.31 12.11 -5.95
C VAL A 305 -28.79 12.81 -7.20
N ASP A 306 -28.72 14.14 -7.18
CA ASP A 306 -28.05 14.91 -8.22
C ASP A 306 -26.53 14.70 -8.17
N VAL A 307 -25.97 14.35 -9.31
CA VAL A 307 -24.53 14.28 -9.53
C VAL A 307 -24.22 15.14 -10.74
N ALA A 308 -23.56 16.28 -10.54
CA ALA A 308 -23.20 17.22 -11.59
C ALA A 308 -24.36 17.57 -12.55
N GLY A 309 -25.53 17.89 -11.98
CA GLY A 309 -26.68 18.47 -12.68
C GLY A 309 -27.70 17.48 -13.25
N THR A 310 -27.54 16.17 -12.99
CA THR A 310 -28.51 15.13 -13.35
C THR A 310 -28.56 14.07 -12.26
N THR A 311 -29.71 13.41 -12.12
CA THR A 311 -29.90 12.34 -11.13
C THR A 311 -29.03 11.12 -11.44
N VAL A 312 -28.75 10.30 -10.42
CA VAL A 312 -28.08 9.01 -10.61
C VAL A 312 -28.85 8.13 -11.59
N ALA A 313 -30.19 8.07 -11.50
CA ALA A 313 -31.03 7.32 -12.44
C ALA A 313 -30.76 7.73 -13.90
N GLU A 314 -30.81 9.02 -14.21
CA GLU A 314 -30.57 9.53 -15.56
C GLU A 314 -29.14 9.24 -16.05
N ARG A 315 -28.16 9.25 -15.15
CA ARG A 315 -26.77 8.90 -15.50
C ARG A 315 -26.59 7.41 -15.81
N ILE A 316 -27.27 6.54 -15.07
CA ILE A 316 -27.32 5.11 -15.37
C ILE A 316 -28.00 4.88 -16.72
N ASP A 317 -29.12 5.55 -16.99
CA ASP A 317 -29.80 5.47 -18.31
C ASP A 317 -28.89 5.91 -19.44
N ARG A 318 -28.10 6.99 -19.26
CA ARG A 318 -27.11 7.44 -20.23
C ARG A 318 -25.99 6.43 -20.45
N ALA A 319 -25.52 5.75 -19.40
CA ALA A 319 -24.53 4.69 -19.54
C ALA A 319 -25.08 3.50 -20.34
N MET A 320 -26.34 3.13 -20.13
CA MET A 320 -26.99 2.06 -20.89
C MET A 320 -27.26 2.48 -22.34
N ALA A 321 -27.68 3.72 -22.56
CA ALA A 321 -27.84 4.29 -23.90
C ALA A 321 -26.50 4.34 -24.65
N TRP A 322 -25.40 4.65 -23.97
CA TRP A 322 -24.05 4.58 -24.54
C TRP A 322 -23.71 3.16 -25.01
N LEU A 323 -23.89 2.14 -24.17
CA LEU A 323 -23.65 0.75 -24.56
C LEU A 323 -24.54 0.29 -25.72
N GLN A 324 -25.78 0.78 -25.78
CA GLN A 324 -26.68 0.49 -26.90
C GLN A 324 -26.26 1.18 -28.20
N HIS A 325 -25.68 2.38 -28.09
CA HIS A 325 -25.18 3.17 -29.21
C HIS A 325 -23.84 2.67 -29.74
N ASP A 326 -22.91 2.29 -28.86
CA ASP A 326 -21.53 1.89 -29.20
C ASP A 326 -21.44 0.45 -29.73
N ARG A 327 -22.20 0.19 -30.78
CA ARG A 327 -22.32 -1.11 -31.45
C ARG A 327 -22.22 -0.94 -32.95
N ASP A 328 -21.79 -2.00 -33.61
CA ASP A 328 -21.70 -2.01 -35.06
C ASP A 328 -23.06 -2.25 -35.74
N ALA A 329 -23.06 -2.33 -37.07
CA ALA A 329 -24.27 -2.55 -37.87
C ALA A 329 -24.97 -3.92 -37.61
N ARG A 330 -24.29 -4.87 -36.96
CA ARG A 330 -24.86 -6.16 -36.54
C ARG A 330 -25.47 -6.09 -35.14
N GLY A 331 -25.27 -4.97 -34.43
CA GLY A 331 -25.71 -4.78 -33.06
C GLY A 331 -24.77 -5.40 -32.02
N LEU A 332 -23.50 -5.62 -32.37
CA LEU A 332 -22.45 -6.15 -31.48
C LEU A 332 -21.56 -5.01 -30.96
N SER A 333 -21.13 -5.09 -29.70
CA SER A 333 -20.35 -4.03 -29.03
C SER A 333 -18.96 -3.91 -29.62
N PHE A 334 -18.49 -2.69 -29.89
CA PHE A 334 -17.10 -2.49 -30.29
C PHE A 334 -16.15 -2.88 -29.15
N ILE A 335 -15.01 -3.47 -29.50
CA ILE A 335 -13.98 -3.86 -28.51
C ILE A 335 -12.79 -2.89 -28.46
N ALA A 336 -12.63 -2.02 -29.46
CA ALA A 336 -11.48 -1.12 -29.59
C ALA A 336 -10.12 -1.81 -29.29
N GLN A 337 -9.39 -1.39 -28.25
CA GLN A 337 -8.14 -2.00 -27.81
C GLN A 337 -8.29 -2.84 -26.54
N GLY A 338 -9.52 -3.22 -26.19
CA GLY A 338 -9.82 -4.22 -25.18
C GLY A 338 -11.21 -4.07 -24.57
N ASP A 339 -11.62 -5.12 -23.87
CA ASP A 339 -12.76 -5.16 -22.96
C ASP A 339 -12.26 -5.60 -21.58
N TRP A 340 -13.02 -6.40 -20.83
CA TRP A 340 -12.56 -6.97 -19.55
C TRP A 340 -11.15 -7.59 -19.63
N CYS A 341 -10.80 -8.21 -20.76
CA CYS A 341 -9.46 -8.73 -21.00
C CYS A 341 -8.50 -7.60 -21.44
N ASP A 342 -7.86 -6.96 -20.46
CA ASP A 342 -6.84 -5.89 -20.65
C ASP A 342 -5.88 -6.10 -21.84
N PRO A 343 -5.23 -7.26 -22.02
CA PRO A 343 -4.27 -7.44 -23.10
C PRO A 343 -4.89 -7.79 -24.47
N MET A 344 -6.22 -7.86 -24.60
CA MET A 344 -6.91 -8.24 -25.86
C MET A 344 -6.99 -7.05 -26.85
N ASN A 345 -5.83 -6.50 -27.22
CA ASN A 345 -5.76 -5.18 -27.86
C ASN A 345 -5.76 -5.17 -29.40
N MET A 346 -5.65 -6.33 -30.05
CA MET A 346 -5.55 -6.40 -31.52
C MET A 346 -6.84 -6.82 -32.23
N VAL A 347 -7.92 -7.13 -31.51
CA VAL A 347 -9.19 -7.53 -32.12
C VAL A 347 -9.87 -6.34 -32.82
N GLY A 348 -9.94 -5.19 -32.13
CA GLY A 348 -10.72 -4.03 -32.56
C GLY A 348 -9.92 -2.79 -32.92
N TYR A 349 -8.59 -2.78 -32.81
CA TYR A 349 -7.77 -1.56 -32.94
C TYR A 349 -7.93 -0.79 -34.26
N LYS A 350 -8.45 -1.44 -35.31
CA LYS A 350 -8.80 -0.84 -36.61
C LYS A 350 -10.22 -0.24 -36.65
N GLY A 351 -10.92 -0.13 -35.53
CA GLY A 351 -12.26 0.45 -35.40
C GLY A 351 -13.41 -0.40 -35.97
N ARG A 352 -13.24 -1.72 -36.04
CA ARG A 352 -14.26 -2.64 -36.61
C ARG A 352 -14.48 -3.93 -35.84
N GLY A 353 -13.53 -4.30 -34.97
CA GLY A 353 -13.67 -5.50 -34.15
C GLY A 353 -14.73 -5.28 -33.08
N VAL A 354 -15.43 -6.36 -32.75
CA VAL A 354 -16.51 -6.40 -31.78
C VAL A 354 -16.23 -7.53 -30.78
N SER A 355 -16.73 -7.37 -29.55
CA SER A 355 -16.70 -8.38 -28.47
C SER A 355 -18.00 -9.18 -28.47
#